data_AF-A0AA43EE18-F1
#
_entry.id   AF-A0AA43EE18-F1
#
_cell.length_a   1.000
_cell.length_b   1.000
_cell.length_c   1.000
_cell.angle_alpha   90.00
_cell.angle_beta   90.00
_cell.angle_gamma   90.00
#
_symmetry.space_group_name_H-M   'P 1'
#
loop_
_entity.id
_entity.type
_entity.pdbx_description
1 polymer ?
#
loop_
_entity_poly.entity_id
_entity_poly.type
_entity_poly.pdbx_seq_one_letter_code
_entity_poly.pdbx_strand_id
1 'polypeptide(L)'
;MQKALLTIAVVCGVSIAYIDSRPGWDDTGISVGMLVLTTGLLSVLGYRRSWLLALAVGAWIPLYGILTTHNPASIVAIAFALVGAYGGRLLRSAIKSAQSKN
;
A
#
# COMPACT_ATOMS: atom_id res chain seq x y z
N MET A 1 -14.72 9.31 -7.47
CA MET A 1 -13.29 8.95 -7.51
C MET A 1 -12.81 8.18 -6.27
N GLN A 2 -13.08 8.62 -5.04
CA GLN A 2 -12.54 7.94 -3.84
C GLN A 2 -12.96 6.47 -3.69
N LYS A 3 -14.23 6.14 -3.96
CA LYS A 3 -14.71 4.75 -3.93
C LYS A 3 -13.94 3.86 -4.92
N ALA A 4 -13.75 4.33 -6.15
CA ALA A 4 -12.98 3.61 -7.17
C ALA A 4 -11.52 3.40 -6.76
N LEU A 5 -10.84 4.43 -6.24
CA LEU A 5 -9.47 4.29 -5.74
C LEU A 5 -9.37 3.29 -4.59
N LEU A 6 -10.37 3.24 -3.70
CA LEU A 6 -10.42 2.27 -2.62
C LEU A 6 -10.65 0.85 -3.14
N THR A 7 -11.56 0.68 -4.11
CA THR A 7 -11.77 -0.62 -4.78
C THR A 7 -10.48 -1.10 -5.44
N ILE A 8 -9.79 -0.23 -6.18
CA ILE A 8 -8.49 -0.54 -6.79
C ILE A 8 -7.47 -0.90 -5.70
N ALA A 9 -7.41 -0.16 -4.61
CA ALA A 9 -6.51 -0.44 -3.49
C ALA A 9 -6.73 -1.85 -2.92
N VAL A 10 -7.98 -2.24 -2.70
CA VAL A 10 -8.31 -3.58 -2.21
C VAL A 10 -7.90 -4.65 -3.20
N VAL A 11 -8.22 -4.48 -4.50
CA VAL A 11 -7.84 -5.44 -5.54
C VAL A 11 -6.32 -5.59 -5.62
N CYS A 12 -5.58 -4.49 -5.59
CA CYS A 12 -4.12 -4.52 -5.57
C CYS A 12 -3.58 -5.21 -4.31
N GLY A 13 -4.12 -4.88 -3.13
CA GLY A 13 -3.71 -5.49 -1.87
C GLY A 13 -3.89 -7.01 -1.82
N VAL A 14 -5.06 -7.49 -2.26
CA VAL A 14 -5.34 -8.93 -2.38
C VAL A 14 -4.40 -9.58 -3.39
N SER A 15 -4.15 -8.92 -4.53
CA SER A 15 -3.24 -9.44 -5.56
C SER A 15 -1.81 -9.57 -5.04
N ILE A 16 -1.31 -8.57 -4.30
CA ILE A 16 0.02 -8.59 -3.69
C ILE A 16 0.11 -9.71 -2.66
N ALA A 17 -0.88 -9.85 -1.75
CA ALA A 17 -0.89 -10.92 -0.76
C ALA A 17 -0.96 -12.32 -1.40
N TYR A 18 -1.67 -12.46 -2.52
CA TYR A 18 -1.70 -13.70 -3.28
C TYR A 18 -0.34 -14.04 -3.92
N ILE A 19 0.38 -13.04 -4.44
CA ILE A 19 1.74 -13.24 -4.98
C ILE A 19 2.70 -13.62 -3.84
N ASP A 20 2.66 -12.89 -2.74
CA ASP A 20 3.50 -13.07 -1.55
C ASP A 20 3.33 -14.45 -0.89
N SER A 21 2.15 -15.04 -1.01
CA SER A 21 1.82 -16.36 -0.46
C SER A 21 2.18 -17.54 -1.36
N ARG A 22 2.72 -17.32 -2.57
CA ARG A 22 3.01 -18.42 -3.50
C ARG A 22 4.18 -19.28 -3.03
N PRO A 23 4.11 -20.61 -3.20
CA PRO A 23 5.26 -21.47 -3.02
C PRO A 23 6.40 -21.05 -3.95
N GLY A 24 7.56 -20.72 -3.37
CA GLY A 24 8.75 -20.29 -4.10
C GLY A 24 8.93 -18.76 -4.25
N TRP A 25 8.04 -17.94 -3.70
CA TRP A 25 8.28 -16.51 -3.56
C TRP A 25 9.14 -16.25 -2.32
N ASP A 26 10.40 -15.81 -2.50
CA ASP A 26 11.35 -15.51 -1.41
C ASP A 26 11.78 -14.03 -1.38
N ASP A 27 11.18 -13.18 -2.24
CA ASP A 27 11.59 -11.79 -2.42
C ASP A 27 10.71 -10.82 -1.62
N THR A 28 10.94 -10.78 -0.30
CA THR A 28 10.26 -9.83 0.60
C THR A 28 10.47 -8.37 0.15
N GLY A 29 11.64 -8.04 -0.41
CA GLY A 29 11.95 -6.70 -0.91
C GLY A 29 11.03 -6.25 -2.05
N ILE A 30 10.63 -7.17 -2.92
CA ILE A 30 9.71 -6.89 -4.02
C ILE A 30 8.30 -6.64 -3.48
N SER A 31 7.82 -7.48 -2.54
CA SER A 31 6.52 -7.27 -1.87
C SER A 31 6.45 -5.90 -1.20
N VAL A 32 7.52 -5.51 -0.47
CA VAL A 32 7.64 -4.18 0.14
C VAL A 32 7.59 -3.07 -0.92
N GLY A 33 8.33 -3.23 -2.02
CA GLY A 33 8.31 -2.29 -3.14
C GLY A 33 6.91 -2.13 -3.72
N MET A 34 6.19 -3.23 -3.95
CA MET A 34 4.82 -3.22 -4.46
C MET A 34 3.86 -2.47 -3.52
N LEU A 35 3.96 -2.70 -2.20
CA LEU A 35 3.15 -2.00 -1.20
C LEU A 35 3.41 -0.49 -1.23
N VAL A 36 4.68 -0.09 -1.17
CA VAL A 36 5.08 1.33 -1.14
C VAL A 36 4.66 2.04 -2.43
N LEU A 37 4.93 1.44 -3.59
CA LEU A 37 4.60 2.03 -4.88
C LEU A 37 3.08 2.14 -5.08
N THR A 38 2.32 1.07 -4.78
CA THR A 38 0.87 1.05 -4.97
C THR A 38 0.20 2.10 -4.08
N THR A 39 0.51 2.10 -2.79
CA THR A 39 -0.07 3.07 -1.84
C THR A 39 0.38 4.50 -2.14
N GLY A 40 1.64 4.68 -2.56
CA GLY A 40 2.18 5.96 -3.00
C GLY A 40 1.44 6.52 -4.20
N LEU A 41 1.32 5.75 -5.28
CA LEU A 41 0.62 6.17 -6.50
C LEU A 41 -0.85 6.50 -6.22
N LEU A 42 -1.56 5.66 -5.47
CA LEU A 42 -2.98 5.91 -5.14
C LEU A 42 -3.16 7.16 -4.26
N SER A 43 -2.24 7.43 -3.33
CA SER A 43 -2.21 8.68 -2.56
C SER A 43 -1.89 9.88 -3.45
N VAL A 44 -0.93 9.74 -4.37
CA VAL A 44 -0.60 10.76 -5.36
C VAL A 44 -1.77 11.03 -6.29
N LEU A 45 -2.73 10.13 -6.48
CA LEU A 45 -3.96 10.33 -7.27
C LEU A 45 -5.11 11.04 -6.52
N GLY A 46 -4.93 11.35 -5.23
CA GLY A 46 -5.79 12.31 -4.54
C GLY A 46 -6.78 11.70 -3.55
N TYR A 47 -6.47 10.50 -3.07
CA TYR A 47 -7.22 9.94 -1.96
C TYR A 47 -6.94 10.74 -0.66
N ARG A 48 -7.99 11.26 -0.03
CA ARG A 48 -7.86 12.22 1.09
C ARG A 48 -7.40 11.57 2.39
N ARG A 49 -7.63 10.27 2.56
CA ARG A 49 -7.35 9.51 3.79
C ARG A 49 -6.28 8.44 3.53
N SER A 50 -5.02 8.85 3.36
CA SER A 50 -3.91 7.94 3.00
C SER A 50 -3.77 6.71 3.90
N TRP A 51 -4.10 6.81 5.20
CA TRP A 51 -4.08 5.67 6.12
C TRP A 51 -5.08 4.55 5.72
N LEU A 52 -6.24 4.89 5.14
CA LEU A 52 -7.20 3.89 4.64
C LEU A 52 -6.66 3.15 3.42
N LEU A 53 -5.88 3.82 2.55
CA LEU A 53 -5.21 3.13 1.44
C LEU A 53 -4.16 2.16 1.94
N ALA A 54 -3.37 2.58 2.93
CA ALA A 54 -2.36 1.71 3.54
C ALA A 54 -3.00 0.45 4.13
N LEU A 55 -4.14 0.57 4.82
CA LEU A 55 -4.88 -0.60 5.32
C LEU A 55 -5.50 -1.41 4.19
N ALA A 56 -6.15 -0.76 3.21
CA ALA A 56 -6.81 -1.43 2.10
C ALA A 56 -5.83 -2.25 1.23
N VAL A 57 -4.57 -1.82 1.15
CA VAL A 57 -3.52 -2.54 0.40
C VAL A 57 -2.73 -3.49 1.32
N GLY A 58 -2.23 -2.98 2.44
CA GLY A 58 -1.23 -3.66 3.28
C GLY A 58 -1.78 -4.60 4.34
N ALA A 59 -3.08 -4.59 4.65
CA ALA A 59 -3.63 -5.48 5.68
C ALA A 59 -3.72 -6.95 5.25
N TRP A 60 -3.74 -7.23 3.94
CA TRP A 60 -3.97 -8.59 3.43
C TRP A 60 -2.81 -9.55 3.68
N ILE A 61 -1.56 -9.06 3.60
CA ILE A 61 -0.36 -9.86 3.89
C ILE A 61 -0.37 -10.37 5.34
N PRO A 62 -0.49 -9.51 6.37
CA PRO A 62 -0.54 -9.97 7.75
C PRO A 62 -1.81 -10.74 8.08
N LEU A 63 -2.95 -10.38 7.48
CA LEU A 63 -4.17 -11.17 7.66
C LEU A 63 -3.93 -12.62 7.22
N TYR A 64 -3.34 -12.82 6.04
CA TYR A 64 -3.01 -14.15 5.54
C TYR A 64 -1.94 -14.82 6.40
N GLY A 65 -0.80 -14.17 6.64
CA GLY A 65 0.31 -14.72 7.40
C GLY A 65 -0.02 -15.08 8.86
N ILE A 66 -0.87 -14.29 9.53
CA ILE A 66 -1.30 -14.61 10.90
C ILE A 66 -2.27 -15.79 10.90
N LEU A 67 -3.20 -15.84 9.94
CA LEU A 67 -4.25 -16.87 9.90
C LEU A 67 -3.74 -18.23 9.41
N THR A 68 -2.76 -18.27 8.50
CA THR A 68 -2.31 -19.52 7.87
C THR A 68 -0.94 -19.98 8.34
N THR A 69 0.00 -19.06 8.58
CA THR A 69 1.40 -19.41 8.92
C THR A 69 1.78 -19.04 10.35
N HIS A 70 0.84 -18.50 11.14
CA HIS A 70 1.07 -18.03 12.51
C HIS A 70 2.28 -17.08 12.61
N ASN A 71 2.53 -16.28 11.57
CA ASN A 71 3.67 -15.38 11.51
C ASN A 71 3.27 -13.94 11.84
N PRO A 72 3.44 -13.47 13.09
CA PRO A 72 3.08 -12.10 13.48
C PRO A 72 4.00 -11.02 12.89
N ALA A 73 5.21 -11.38 12.44
CA ALA A 73 6.16 -10.42 11.87
C ALA A 73 5.64 -9.79 10.56
N SER A 74 4.70 -10.46 9.87
CA SER A 74 4.01 -9.96 8.69
C SER A 74 3.30 -8.62 8.89
N ILE A 75 3.03 -8.21 10.15
CA ILE A 75 2.41 -6.91 10.48
C ILE A 75 3.25 -5.72 10.00
N VAL A 76 4.56 -5.91 9.82
CA VAL A 76 5.48 -4.89 9.31
C VAL A 76 5.10 -4.45 7.87
N ALA A 77 4.39 -5.29 7.11
CA ALA A 77 3.86 -4.91 5.80
C ALA A 77 2.95 -3.66 5.87
N ILE A 78 2.19 -3.48 6.96
CA ILE A 78 1.34 -2.30 7.16
C ILE A 78 2.21 -1.04 7.32
N ALA A 79 3.35 -1.13 8.01
CA ALA A 79 4.26 -0.01 8.17
C ALA A 79 4.80 0.47 6.80
N PHE A 80 5.20 -0.45 5.92
CA PHE A 80 5.64 -0.10 4.56
C PHE A 80 4.52 0.49 3.71
N ALA A 81 3.30 -0.07 3.79
CA ALA A 81 2.13 0.50 3.12
C ALA A 81 1.82 1.93 3.62
N LEU A 82 2.03 2.22 4.91
CA LEU A 82 1.89 3.57 5.45
C LEU A 82 2.97 4.52 4.92
N VAL A 83 4.22 4.06 4.84
CA VAL A 83 5.33 4.84 4.27
C VAL A 83 5.00 5.28 2.84
N GLY A 84 4.57 4.35 1.98
CA GLY A 84 4.15 4.69 0.62
C GLY A 84 2.96 5.65 0.60
N ALA A 85 1.92 5.36 1.37
CA ALA A 85 0.71 6.18 1.41
C ALA A 85 0.98 7.64 1.84
N TYR A 86 1.80 7.85 2.87
CA TYR A 86 2.15 9.20 3.32
C TYR A 86 3.18 9.86 2.40
N GLY A 87 4.17 9.12 1.89
CA GLY A 87 5.13 9.62 0.90
C GLY A 87 4.43 10.17 -0.33
N GLY A 88 3.46 9.43 -0.88
CA GLY A 88 2.67 9.88 -2.02
C GLY A 88 1.82 11.12 -1.73
N ARG A 89 1.30 11.24 -0.49
CA ARG A 89 0.56 12.43 -0.06
C ARG A 89 1.48 13.65 0.02
N LEU A 90 2.69 13.51 0.57
CA LEU A 90 3.68 14.58 0.64
C LEU A 90 4.09 15.03 -0.77
N LEU A 91 4.36 14.09 -1.67
CA LEU A 91 4.68 14.38 -3.07
C LEU A 91 3.57 15.18 -3.75
N ARG A 92 2.30 14.77 -3.58
CA ARG A 92 1.15 15.52 -4.08
C ARG A 92 1.08 16.94 -3.52
N SER A 93 1.37 17.12 -2.23
CA SER A 93 1.40 18.45 -1.61
C SER A 93 2.51 19.32 -2.19
N ALA A 94 3.71 18.75 -2.43
CA ALA A 94 4.83 19.44 -3.07
C ALA A 94 4.49 19.88 -4.49
N ILE A 95 3.88 18.99 -5.29
CA ILE A 95 3.43 19.31 -6.66
C ILE A 95 2.44 20.47 -6.66
N LYS A 96 1.43 20.44 -5.77
CA LYS A 96 0.45 21.53 -5.66
C LYS A 96 1.07 22.86 -5.23
N SER A 97 2.02 22.82 -4.30
CA SER A 97 2.74 24.00 -3.84
C SER A 97 3.55 24.66 -4.97
N ALA A 98 4.24 23.85 -5.78
CA ALA A 98 5.00 24.35 -6.93
C ALA A 98 4.11 25.03 -7.99
N GLN A 99 2.91 24.51 -8.22
CA GLN A 99 1.95 25.08 -9.18
C GLN A 99 1.32 26.39 -8.71
N SER A 100 1.19 26.59 -7.39
CA SER A 100 0.64 27.83 -6.83
C SER A 100 1.60 29.03 -6.89
N LYS A 101 2.88 28.77 -7.19
CA LYS A 101 3.95 29.78 -7.17
C LYS A 101 4.25 30.35 -8.56
N ASN A 102 3.68 29.75 -9.61
CA ASN A 102 3.69 30.21 -11.00
C ASN A 102 2.37 30.90 -11.34
#